data_AF-A0A1Y1XEY8-F1
#
_entry.id   AF-A0A1Y1XEY8-F1
#
_cell.length_a   1.000
_cell.length_b   1.000
_cell.length_c   1.000
_cell.angle_alpha   90.00
_cell.angle_beta   90.00
_cell.angle_gamma   90.00
#
_symmetry.space_group_name_H-M   'P 1'
#
loop_
_entity.id
_entity.type
_entity.pdbx_description
1 polymer ?
#
loop_
_entity_poly.entity_id
_entity_poly.type
_entity_poly.pdbx_seq_one_letter_code
_entity_poly.pdbx_strand_id
1 'polypeptide(L)'
;MKEKSNVIGIINRMEQEFLEEEADSKHEHQSIRDDIRNKNLEEKHALRIQLESVIEDLWKKFHDVLDQYNANTEIWKKDFEELKIKDRDHSKEIELQMKKLTKLQDMIIKLKTKYSNNHKEYNQKNQFLKKDKELIQSHFQELKRKLNRYRENEKEKLITLTTMSNKTVKNLKEKVNMAEKILRLAEMNRKMEMEEEKINPFQANTFEIDPSIEIEIEEYKNQLKNETKAALMEDDQNQEISNNDNEKENECTVYDEEKDFSYMELFYKKFNKVLLDKILMKNKKDYLNEENARLKAILKQYLDGISVNAEILEQANPLLVVNGRTNAPIMEV
;
A
#
# COMPACT_ATOMS: atom_id res chain seq x y z
N MET A 1 -75.24 -138.42 128.73
CA MET A 1 -75.27 -138.23 127.26
C MET A 1 -75.71 -136.81 126.83
N LYS A 2 -75.37 -135.74 127.56
CA LYS A 2 -75.60 -134.35 127.11
C LYS A 2 -74.35 -133.45 127.15
N GLU A 3 -73.32 -133.80 127.92
CA GLU A 3 -72.11 -132.96 128.05
C GLU A 3 -71.03 -133.23 126.99
N LYS A 4 -70.85 -134.47 126.52
CA LYS A 4 -69.91 -134.79 125.43
C LYS A 4 -70.29 -134.17 124.07
N SER A 5 -71.58 -133.92 123.83
CA SER A 5 -72.06 -133.32 122.58
C SER A 5 -71.79 -131.81 122.51
N ASN A 6 -71.77 -131.13 123.66
CA ASN A 6 -71.46 -129.69 123.70
C ASN A 6 -69.97 -129.42 123.50
N VAL A 7 -69.08 -130.28 124.00
CA VAL A 7 -67.63 -130.11 123.82
C VAL A 7 -67.20 -130.44 122.38
N ILE A 8 -67.77 -131.48 121.76
CA ILE A 8 -67.56 -131.77 120.31
C ILE A 8 -68.08 -130.62 119.43
N GLY A 9 -69.20 -130.00 119.79
CA GLY A 9 -69.74 -128.86 119.04
C GLY A 9 -68.84 -127.62 119.10
N ILE A 10 -68.18 -127.37 120.24
CA ILE A 10 -67.23 -126.26 120.38
C ILE A 10 -65.92 -126.57 119.64
N ILE A 11 -65.41 -127.80 119.69
CA ILE A 11 -64.19 -128.20 118.97
C ILE A 11 -64.40 -128.15 117.47
N ASN A 12 -65.50 -128.70 116.94
CA ASN A 12 -65.80 -128.64 115.51
C ASN A 12 -66.03 -127.20 115.03
N ARG A 13 -66.60 -126.33 115.89
CA ARG A 13 -66.76 -124.92 115.56
C ARG A 13 -65.44 -124.17 115.59
N MET A 14 -64.54 -124.48 116.53
CA MET A 14 -63.18 -123.96 116.55
C MET A 14 -62.35 -124.49 115.36
N GLU A 15 -62.42 -125.77 115.00
CA GLU A 15 -61.75 -126.31 113.81
C GLU A 15 -62.29 -125.66 112.53
N GLN A 16 -63.59 -125.41 112.46
CA GLN A 16 -64.20 -124.71 111.34
C GLN A 16 -63.81 -123.23 111.31
N GLU A 17 -63.75 -122.54 112.46
CA GLU A 17 -63.22 -121.19 112.57
C GLU A 17 -61.73 -121.13 112.21
N PHE A 18 -60.90 -122.10 112.63
CA PHE A 18 -59.47 -122.16 112.27
C PHE A 18 -59.26 -122.47 110.79
N LEU A 19 -60.09 -123.33 110.19
CA LEU A 19 -60.06 -123.61 108.76
C LEU A 19 -60.54 -122.41 107.93
N GLU A 20 -61.57 -121.71 108.41
CA GLU A 20 -62.03 -120.44 107.82
C GLU A 20 -60.93 -119.37 107.95
N GLU A 21 -60.30 -119.22 109.11
CA GLU A 21 -59.23 -118.24 109.34
C GLU A 21 -57.93 -118.58 108.57
N GLU A 22 -57.60 -119.87 108.38
CA GLU A 22 -56.49 -120.30 107.52
C GLU A 22 -56.80 -120.11 106.03
N ALA A 23 -58.04 -120.37 105.61
CA ALA A 23 -58.50 -120.12 104.25
C ALA A 23 -58.53 -118.62 103.95
N ASP A 24 -59.00 -117.81 104.88
CA ASP A 24 -59.01 -116.35 104.80
C ASP A 24 -57.58 -115.80 104.78
N SER A 25 -56.68 -116.30 105.64
CA SER A 25 -55.27 -115.91 105.62
C SER A 25 -54.56 -116.29 104.32
N LYS A 26 -54.83 -117.48 103.77
CA LYS A 26 -54.31 -117.89 102.44
C LYS A 26 -54.89 -117.06 101.32
N HIS A 27 -56.19 -116.77 101.36
CA HIS A 27 -56.87 -115.94 100.37
C HIS A 27 -56.32 -114.50 100.41
N GLU A 28 -56.12 -113.95 101.60
CA GLU A 28 -55.52 -112.63 101.81
C GLU A 28 -54.07 -112.60 101.33
N HIS A 29 -53.26 -113.63 101.63
CA HIS A 29 -51.89 -113.74 101.11
C HIS A 29 -51.83 -113.88 99.58
N GLN A 30 -52.77 -114.63 98.99
CA GLN A 30 -52.89 -114.77 97.55
C GLN A 30 -53.30 -113.42 96.92
N SER A 31 -54.25 -112.71 97.52
CA SER A 31 -54.69 -111.37 97.10
C SER A 31 -53.54 -110.37 97.16
N ILE A 32 -52.83 -110.28 98.28
CA ILE A 32 -51.68 -109.38 98.45
C ILE A 32 -50.58 -109.72 97.42
N ARG A 33 -50.36 -111.01 97.13
CA ARG A 33 -49.36 -111.43 96.13
C ARG A 33 -49.77 -111.01 94.72
N ASP A 34 -51.03 -111.24 94.37
CA ASP A 34 -51.56 -110.87 93.06
C ASP A 34 -51.62 -109.34 92.90
N ASP A 35 -51.92 -108.60 93.97
CA ASP A 35 -51.86 -107.14 94.02
C ASP A 35 -50.43 -106.63 93.83
N ILE A 36 -49.44 -107.21 94.52
CA ILE A 36 -48.03 -106.87 94.34
C ILE A 36 -47.58 -107.20 92.92
N ARG A 37 -48.01 -108.34 92.36
CA ARG A 37 -47.67 -108.73 90.99
C ARG A 37 -48.29 -107.78 89.98
N ASN A 38 -49.57 -107.43 90.14
CA ASN A 38 -50.29 -106.49 89.29
C ASN A 38 -49.67 -105.10 89.38
N LYS A 39 -49.35 -104.62 90.58
CA LYS A 39 -48.65 -103.35 90.78
C LYS A 39 -47.30 -103.31 90.07
N ASN A 40 -46.49 -104.37 90.17
CA ASN A 40 -45.22 -104.46 89.44
C ASN A 40 -45.42 -104.49 87.91
N LEU A 41 -46.46 -105.17 87.43
CA LEU A 41 -46.79 -105.19 86.00
C LEU A 41 -47.25 -103.81 85.53
N GLU A 42 -48.09 -103.13 86.30
CA GLU A 42 -48.55 -101.76 86.04
C GLU A 42 -47.39 -100.77 86.04
N GLU A 43 -46.49 -100.83 87.02
CA GLU A 43 -45.28 -99.98 87.08
C GLU A 43 -44.36 -100.24 85.88
N LYS A 44 -44.16 -101.50 85.50
CA LYS A 44 -43.37 -101.86 84.31
C LYS A 44 -44.04 -101.36 83.02
N HIS A 45 -45.35 -101.50 82.89
CA HIS A 45 -46.10 -100.99 81.74
C HIS A 45 -46.08 -99.46 81.70
N ALA A 46 -46.22 -98.78 82.85
CA ALA A 46 -46.12 -97.33 82.96
C ALA A 46 -44.74 -96.82 82.56
N LEU A 47 -43.67 -97.46 83.05
CA LEU A 47 -42.30 -97.11 82.66
C LEU A 47 -42.04 -97.36 81.18
N ARG A 48 -42.58 -98.46 80.63
CA ARG A 48 -42.50 -98.74 79.19
C ARG A 48 -43.19 -97.64 78.39
N ILE A 49 -44.42 -97.27 78.73
CA ILE A 49 -45.18 -96.22 78.05
C ILE A 49 -44.45 -94.87 78.14
N GLN A 50 -43.87 -94.54 79.30
CA GLN A 50 -43.08 -93.32 79.46
C GLN A 50 -41.81 -93.33 78.58
N LEU A 51 -41.06 -94.43 78.57
CA LEU A 51 -39.86 -94.53 77.75
C LEU A 51 -40.19 -94.55 76.25
N GLU A 52 -41.25 -95.24 75.84
CA GLU A 52 -41.75 -95.22 74.47
C GLU A 52 -42.19 -93.80 74.07
N SER A 53 -42.91 -93.09 74.95
CA SER A 53 -43.29 -91.68 74.73
C SER A 53 -42.08 -90.74 74.62
N VAL A 54 -41.05 -90.91 75.44
CA VAL A 54 -39.82 -90.10 75.34
C VAL A 54 -39.05 -90.41 74.05
N ILE A 55 -38.99 -91.68 73.65
CA ILE A 55 -38.39 -92.09 72.38
C ILE A 55 -39.16 -91.48 71.21
N GLU A 56 -40.49 -91.52 71.23
CA GLU A 56 -41.35 -90.89 70.21
C GLU A 56 -41.15 -89.38 70.15
N ASP A 57 -41.07 -88.68 71.29
CA ASP A 57 -40.81 -87.24 71.35
C ASP A 57 -39.43 -86.87 70.79
N LEU A 58 -38.40 -87.67 71.10
CA LEU A 58 -37.06 -87.48 70.57
C LEU A 58 -37.01 -87.76 69.06
N TRP A 59 -37.70 -88.81 68.59
CA TRP A 59 -37.83 -89.10 67.17
C TRP A 59 -38.53 -87.98 66.43
N LYS A 60 -39.62 -87.44 67.00
CA LYS A 60 -40.34 -86.31 66.41
C LYS A 60 -39.45 -85.07 66.34
N LYS A 61 -38.75 -84.71 67.41
CA LYS A 61 -37.80 -83.58 67.41
C LYS A 61 -36.68 -83.78 66.39
N PHE A 62 -36.12 -84.99 66.29
CA PHE A 62 -35.08 -85.29 65.31
C PHE A 62 -35.62 -85.15 63.88
N HIS A 63 -36.82 -85.66 63.63
CA HIS A 63 -37.48 -85.53 62.34
C HIS A 63 -37.78 -84.05 62.00
N ASP A 64 -38.32 -83.28 62.93
CA ASP A 64 -38.61 -81.86 62.76
C ASP A 64 -37.34 -81.06 62.45
N VAL A 65 -36.23 -81.32 63.16
CA VAL A 65 -34.93 -80.66 62.91
C VAL A 65 -34.37 -81.08 61.55
N LEU A 66 -34.48 -82.36 61.19
CA LEU A 66 -34.01 -82.87 59.89
C LEU A 66 -34.81 -82.24 58.74
N ASP A 67 -36.13 -82.14 58.87
CA ASP A 67 -37.00 -81.52 57.89
C ASP A 67 -36.72 -80.03 57.74
N GLN A 68 -36.52 -79.32 58.85
CA GLN A 68 -36.11 -77.91 58.82
C GLN A 68 -34.74 -77.71 58.16
N TYR A 69 -33.77 -78.57 58.47
CA TYR A 69 -32.45 -78.52 57.86
C TYR A 69 -32.52 -78.79 56.35
N ASN A 70 -33.28 -79.80 55.93
CA ASN A 70 -33.49 -80.12 54.53
C ASN A 70 -34.21 -78.96 53.81
N ALA A 71 -35.26 -78.40 54.41
CA ALA A 71 -35.99 -77.26 53.85
C ALA A 71 -35.07 -76.03 53.67
N ASN A 72 -34.29 -75.69 54.70
CA ASN A 72 -33.32 -74.58 54.63
C ASN A 72 -32.23 -74.84 53.58
N THR A 73 -31.74 -76.07 53.50
CA THR A 73 -30.73 -76.48 52.50
C THR A 73 -31.28 -76.38 51.09
N GLU A 74 -32.52 -76.79 50.85
CA GLU A 74 -33.17 -76.65 49.54
C GLU A 74 -33.41 -75.19 49.15
N ILE A 75 -33.78 -74.31 50.10
CA ILE A 75 -33.89 -72.87 49.86
C ILE A 75 -32.53 -72.29 49.46
N TRP A 76 -31.47 -72.57 50.22
CA TRP A 76 -30.13 -72.08 49.89
C TRP A 76 -29.59 -72.63 48.57
N LYS A 77 -29.86 -73.90 48.26
CA LYS A 77 -29.52 -74.46 46.94
C LYS A 77 -30.23 -73.71 45.82
N LYS A 78 -31.52 -73.40 46.00
CA LYS A 78 -32.29 -72.64 45.01
C LYS A 78 -31.75 -71.22 44.84
N ASP A 79 -31.48 -70.51 45.93
CA ASP A 79 -30.94 -69.15 45.90
C ASP A 79 -29.55 -69.12 45.25
N PHE A 80 -28.70 -70.10 45.57
CA PHE A 80 -27.38 -70.24 44.95
C PHE A 80 -27.49 -70.50 43.45
N GLU A 81 -28.38 -71.39 43.02
CA GLU A 81 -28.57 -71.68 41.60
C GLU A 81 -29.14 -70.45 40.86
N GLU A 82 -30.04 -69.68 41.48
CA GLU A 82 -30.53 -68.42 40.92
C GLU A 82 -29.40 -67.38 40.75
N LEU A 83 -28.58 -67.19 41.78
CA LEU A 83 -27.43 -66.28 41.72
C LEU A 83 -26.41 -66.72 40.66
N LYS A 84 -26.16 -68.02 40.53
CA LYS A 84 -25.26 -68.58 39.53
C LYS A 84 -25.78 -68.38 38.11
N ILE A 85 -27.08 -68.50 37.87
CA ILE A 85 -27.69 -68.19 36.58
C ILE A 85 -27.54 -66.69 36.27
N LYS A 86 -27.84 -65.81 37.24
CA LYS A 86 -27.68 -64.36 37.07
C LYS A 86 -26.23 -63.98 36.79
N ASP A 87 -25.27 -64.53 37.51
CA ASP A 87 -23.83 -64.29 37.30
C ASP A 87 -23.39 -64.71 35.89
N ARG A 88 -23.85 -65.87 35.43
CA ARG A 88 -23.61 -66.33 34.05
C ARG A 88 -24.20 -65.37 33.01
N ASP A 89 -25.40 -64.87 33.23
CA ASP A 89 -26.07 -63.98 32.27
C ASP A 89 -25.46 -62.58 32.29
N HIS A 90 -25.11 -62.04 33.45
CA HIS A 90 -24.34 -60.79 33.59
C HIS A 90 -22.96 -60.90 32.96
N SER A 91 -22.26 -62.03 33.13
CA SER A 91 -20.96 -62.27 32.49
C SER A 91 -21.06 -62.20 30.96
N LYS A 92 -22.10 -62.82 30.37
CA LYS A 92 -22.36 -62.72 28.93
C LYS A 92 -22.69 -61.30 28.48
N GLU A 93 -23.47 -60.57 29.28
CA GLU A 93 -23.81 -59.18 28.96
C GLU A 93 -22.56 -58.28 29.00
N ILE A 94 -21.70 -58.43 30.01
CA ILE A 94 -20.42 -57.73 30.11
C ILE A 94 -19.56 -58.02 28.88
N GLU A 95 -19.43 -59.28 28.46
CA GLU A 95 -18.68 -59.62 27.24
C GLU A 95 -19.22 -58.92 25.98
N LEU A 96 -20.55 -58.86 25.81
CA LEU A 96 -21.19 -58.18 24.69
C LEU A 96 -20.92 -56.67 24.72
N GLN A 97 -21.04 -56.05 25.90
CA GLN A 97 -20.77 -54.63 26.07
C GLN A 97 -19.29 -54.31 25.85
N MET A 98 -18.37 -55.15 26.34
CA MET A 98 -16.93 -55.01 26.09
C MET A 98 -16.63 -55.07 24.59
N LYS A 99 -17.20 -56.02 23.85
CA LYS A 99 -17.05 -56.10 22.38
C LYS A 99 -17.59 -54.86 21.68
N LYS A 100 -18.74 -54.33 22.13
CA LYS A 100 -19.32 -53.08 21.60
C LYS A 100 -18.42 -51.88 21.89
N LEU A 101 -17.87 -51.80 23.10
CA LEU A 101 -16.93 -50.75 23.51
C LEU A 101 -15.68 -50.76 22.64
N THR A 102 -15.06 -51.93 22.42
CA THR A 102 -13.89 -52.07 21.55
C THR A 102 -14.19 -51.60 20.12
N LYS A 103 -15.34 -52.01 19.54
CA LYS A 103 -15.73 -51.56 18.19
C LYS A 103 -15.91 -50.04 18.10
N LEU A 104 -16.51 -49.42 19.11
CA LEU A 104 -16.67 -47.97 19.17
C LEU A 104 -15.31 -47.27 19.34
N GLN A 105 -14.42 -47.81 20.18
CA GLN A 105 -13.06 -47.30 20.34
C GLN A 105 -12.29 -47.36 19.01
N ASP A 106 -12.34 -48.48 18.29
CA ASP A 106 -11.71 -48.63 16.98
C ASP A 106 -12.27 -47.64 15.96
N MET A 107 -13.58 -47.41 15.96
CA MET A 107 -14.21 -46.42 15.10
C MET A 107 -13.75 -45.00 15.43
N ILE A 108 -13.67 -44.66 16.72
CA ILE A 108 -13.15 -43.37 17.19
C ILE A 108 -11.70 -43.19 16.73
N ILE A 109 -10.85 -44.21 16.87
CA ILE A 109 -9.45 -44.15 16.43
C ILE A 109 -9.38 -43.94 14.91
N LYS A 110 -10.14 -44.70 14.12
CA LYS A 110 -10.21 -44.54 12.65
C LYS A 110 -10.64 -43.12 12.26
N LEU A 111 -11.68 -42.59 12.90
CA LEU A 111 -12.15 -41.22 12.65
C LEU A 111 -11.12 -40.17 13.06
N LYS A 112 -10.44 -40.34 14.21
CA LYS A 112 -9.36 -39.46 14.65
C LYS A 112 -8.19 -39.45 13.67
N THR A 113 -7.77 -40.61 13.18
CA THR A 113 -6.70 -40.72 12.17
C THR A 113 -7.13 -40.07 10.86
N LYS A 114 -8.36 -40.32 10.38
CA LYS A 114 -8.90 -39.69 9.16
C LYS A 114 -8.95 -38.16 9.31
N TYR A 115 -9.43 -37.66 10.45
CA TYR A 115 -9.47 -36.23 10.74
C TYR A 115 -8.07 -35.63 10.77
N SER A 116 -7.11 -36.28 11.45
CA SER A 116 -5.72 -35.83 11.53
C SER A 116 -5.05 -35.77 10.16
N ASN A 117 -5.22 -36.79 9.32
CA ASN A 117 -4.70 -36.81 7.97
C ASN A 117 -5.31 -35.71 7.10
N ASN A 118 -6.64 -35.58 7.13
CA ASN A 118 -7.34 -34.53 6.40
C ASN A 118 -6.91 -33.12 6.82
N HIS A 119 -6.74 -32.91 8.13
CA HIS A 119 -6.24 -31.65 8.68
C HIS A 119 -4.82 -31.34 8.19
N LYS A 120 -3.93 -32.33 8.17
CA LYS A 120 -2.57 -32.17 7.65
C LYS A 120 -2.57 -31.83 6.15
N GLU A 121 -3.36 -32.54 5.34
CA GLU A 121 -3.46 -32.29 3.90
C GLU A 121 -3.99 -30.88 3.60
N TYR A 122 -5.06 -30.46 4.28
CA TYR A 122 -5.61 -29.11 4.09
C TYR A 122 -4.65 -28.02 4.56
N ASN A 123 -3.95 -28.22 5.68
CA ASN A 123 -2.93 -27.28 6.12
C ASN A 123 -1.79 -27.15 5.10
N GLN A 124 -1.31 -28.26 4.55
CA GLN A 124 -0.27 -28.25 3.52
C GLN A 124 -0.76 -27.54 2.25
N LYS A 125 -1.95 -27.89 1.74
CA LYS A 125 -2.56 -27.21 0.58
C LYS A 125 -2.71 -25.72 0.81
N ASN A 126 -3.19 -25.31 1.98
CA ASN A 126 -3.36 -23.90 2.33
C ASN A 126 -2.01 -23.17 2.44
N GLN A 127 -0.97 -23.84 2.94
CA GLN A 127 0.39 -23.28 2.95
C GLN A 127 0.95 -23.06 1.54
N PHE A 128 0.76 -24.01 0.62
CA PHE A 128 1.18 -23.85 -0.78
C PHE A 128 0.42 -22.70 -1.46
N LEU A 129 -0.92 -22.66 -1.34
CA LEU A 129 -1.73 -21.58 -1.89
C LEU A 129 -1.33 -20.21 -1.32
N LYS A 130 -0.96 -20.13 -0.04
CA LYS A 130 -0.47 -18.90 0.58
C LYS A 130 0.86 -18.45 -0.02
N LYS A 131 1.81 -19.38 -0.22
CA LYS A 131 3.10 -19.07 -0.86
C LYS A 131 2.92 -18.60 -2.30
N ASP A 132 2.07 -19.28 -3.08
CA ASP A 132 1.80 -18.89 -4.48
C ASP A 132 1.14 -17.52 -4.55
N LYS A 133 0.19 -17.24 -3.65
CA LYS A 133 -0.42 -15.91 -3.51
C LYS A 133 0.62 -14.84 -3.19
N GLU A 134 1.52 -15.09 -2.24
CA GLU A 134 2.58 -14.15 -1.86
C GLU A 134 3.57 -13.91 -3.02
N LEU A 135 3.91 -14.95 -3.77
CA LEU A 135 4.77 -14.86 -4.95
C LEU A 135 4.12 -14.03 -6.07
N ILE A 136 2.86 -14.31 -6.41
CA ILE A 136 2.10 -13.55 -7.41
C ILE A 136 1.94 -12.09 -6.96
N GLN A 137 1.69 -11.86 -5.67
CA GLN A 137 1.58 -10.52 -5.11
C GLN A 137 2.91 -9.74 -5.24
N SER A 138 4.04 -10.40 -5.00
CA SER A 138 5.37 -9.80 -5.18
C SER A 138 5.63 -9.42 -6.64
N HIS A 139 5.37 -10.34 -7.59
CA HIS A 139 5.49 -10.05 -9.01
C HIS A 139 4.56 -8.92 -9.46
N PHE A 140 3.33 -8.88 -8.95
CA PHE A 140 2.39 -7.79 -9.24
C PHE A 140 2.93 -6.44 -8.74
N GLN A 141 3.48 -6.39 -7.52
CA GLN A 141 4.08 -5.17 -6.98
C GLN A 141 5.31 -4.73 -7.79
N GLU A 142 6.17 -5.66 -8.20
CA GLU A 142 7.31 -5.36 -9.05
C GLU A 142 6.86 -4.82 -10.42
N LEU A 143 5.88 -5.46 -11.04
CA LEU A 143 5.31 -5.02 -12.31
C LEU A 143 4.67 -3.63 -12.19
N LYS A 144 3.93 -3.37 -11.10
CA LYS A 144 3.34 -2.06 -10.82
C LYS A 144 4.41 -0.98 -10.65
N ARG A 145 5.52 -1.29 -9.98
CA ARG A 145 6.68 -0.38 -9.88
C ARG A 145 7.29 -0.11 -11.24
N LYS A 146 7.50 -1.14 -12.07
CA LYS A 146 8.01 -0.99 -13.44
C LYS A 146 7.07 -0.11 -14.28
N LEU A 147 5.77 -0.38 -14.28
CA LEU A 147 4.77 0.41 -15.01
C LEU A 147 4.77 1.88 -14.58
N ASN A 148 4.82 2.15 -13.28
CA ASN A 148 4.86 3.52 -12.77
C ASN A 148 6.14 4.25 -13.20
N ARG A 149 7.30 3.58 -13.16
CA ARG A 149 8.57 4.16 -13.67
C ARG A 149 8.49 4.47 -15.17
N TYR A 150 7.95 3.55 -15.98
CA TYR A 150 7.75 3.81 -17.40
C TYR A 150 6.82 5.01 -17.65
N ARG A 151 5.71 5.11 -16.90
CA ARG A 151 4.78 6.26 -17.03
C ARG A 151 5.45 7.57 -16.66
N GLU A 152 6.24 7.61 -15.59
CA GLU A 152 6.92 8.86 -15.18
C GLU A 152 8.01 9.24 -16.19
N ASN A 153 8.80 8.28 -16.68
CA ASN A 153 9.82 8.54 -17.71
C ASN A 153 9.20 9.08 -19.01
N GLU A 154 8.09 8.49 -19.48
CA GLU A 154 7.41 8.98 -20.70
C GLU A 154 6.80 10.37 -20.47
N LYS A 155 6.27 10.63 -19.29
CA LYS A 155 5.79 11.97 -18.91
C LYS A 155 6.93 12.99 -18.88
N GLU A 156 8.08 12.64 -18.30
CA GLU A 156 9.27 13.51 -18.30
C GLU A 156 9.75 13.79 -19.72
N LYS A 157 9.88 12.77 -20.59
CA LYS A 157 10.24 12.96 -22.00
C LYS A 157 9.25 13.86 -22.75
N LEU A 158 7.95 13.70 -22.49
CA LEU A 158 6.93 14.55 -23.10
C LEU A 158 7.08 16.01 -22.62
N ILE A 159 7.33 16.23 -21.33
CA ILE A 159 7.55 17.56 -20.76
C ILE A 159 8.80 18.20 -21.36
N THR A 160 9.92 17.47 -21.45
CA THR A 160 11.16 18.00 -22.02
C THR A 160 11.00 18.34 -23.49
N LEU A 161 10.41 17.44 -24.29
CA LEU A 161 10.14 17.68 -25.71
C LEU A 161 9.23 18.90 -25.92
N THR A 162 8.15 18.99 -25.15
CA THR A 162 7.20 20.11 -25.24
C THR A 162 7.86 21.43 -24.85
N THR A 163 8.70 21.42 -23.81
CA THR A 163 9.41 22.63 -23.36
C THR A 163 10.43 23.09 -24.39
N MET A 164 11.22 22.16 -24.94
CA MET A 164 12.21 22.46 -25.98
C MET A 164 11.54 22.95 -27.26
N SER A 165 10.46 22.30 -27.70
CA SER A 165 9.68 22.73 -28.87
C SER A 165 9.09 24.13 -28.68
N ASN A 166 8.50 24.41 -27.52
CA ASN A 166 7.96 25.74 -27.24
C ASN A 166 9.06 26.81 -27.17
N LYS A 167 10.24 26.48 -26.63
CA LYS A 167 11.40 27.39 -26.61
C LYS A 167 11.90 27.69 -28.03
N THR A 168 12.05 26.68 -28.88
CA THR A 168 12.49 26.88 -30.27
C THR A 168 11.45 27.66 -31.06
N VAL A 169 10.16 27.38 -30.89
CA VAL A 169 9.09 28.15 -31.54
C VAL A 169 9.11 29.62 -31.11
N LYS A 170 9.35 29.92 -29.82
CA LYS A 170 9.50 31.31 -29.35
C LYS A 170 10.71 32.00 -29.99
N ASN A 171 11.88 31.35 -29.97
CA ASN A 171 13.08 31.90 -30.58
C ASN A 171 12.90 32.16 -32.09
N LEU A 172 12.28 31.22 -32.81
CA LEU A 172 11.98 31.39 -34.23
C LEU A 172 11.01 32.55 -34.47
N LYS A 173 9.96 32.69 -33.65
CA LYS A 173 9.04 33.83 -33.72
C LYS A 173 9.76 35.16 -33.49
N GLU A 174 10.70 35.23 -32.55
CA GLU A 174 11.51 36.43 -32.32
C GLU A 174 12.38 36.77 -33.53
N LYS A 175 13.03 35.78 -34.14
CA LYS A 175 13.82 35.98 -35.36
C LYS A 175 12.94 36.42 -36.54
N VAL A 176 11.76 35.84 -36.71
CA VAL A 176 10.79 36.27 -37.72
C VAL A 176 10.34 37.71 -37.48
N ASN A 177 10.00 38.08 -36.24
CA ASN A 177 9.62 39.46 -35.91
C ASN A 177 10.75 40.46 -36.20
N MET A 178 12.00 40.08 -35.91
CA MET A 178 13.17 40.90 -36.21
C MET A 178 13.36 41.07 -37.73
N ALA A 179 13.27 39.98 -38.49
CA ALA A 179 13.34 40.00 -39.95
C ALA A 179 12.22 40.86 -40.56
N GLU A 180 10.98 40.71 -40.08
CA GLU A 180 9.86 41.56 -40.49
C GLU A 180 10.13 43.04 -40.19
N LYS A 181 10.68 43.37 -39.02
CA LYS A 181 11.02 44.75 -38.67
C LYS A 181 12.07 45.33 -39.62
N ILE A 182 13.11 44.55 -39.94
CA ILE A 182 14.15 44.95 -40.90
C ILE A 182 13.53 45.20 -42.28
N LEU A 183 12.67 44.29 -42.76
CA LEU A 183 11.99 44.43 -44.04
C LEU A 183 11.07 45.66 -44.08
N ARG A 184 10.28 45.90 -43.02
CA ARG A 184 9.42 47.10 -42.92
C ARG A 184 10.23 48.40 -42.93
N LEU A 185 11.35 48.44 -42.21
CA LEU A 185 12.26 49.59 -42.22
C LEU A 185 12.91 49.78 -43.60
N ALA A 186 13.35 48.70 -44.23
CA ALA A 186 13.90 48.74 -45.58
C ALA A 186 12.88 49.24 -46.60
N GLU A 187 11.62 48.82 -46.52
CA GLU A 187 10.54 49.30 -47.39
C GLU A 187 10.24 50.78 -47.15
N MET A 188 10.20 51.22 -45.89
CA MET A 188 9.99 52.62 -45.53
C MET A 188 11.14 53.51 -46.05
N ASN A 189 12.38 53.06 -45.88
CA ASN A 189 13.56 53.74 -46.41
C ASN A 189 13.54 53.78 -47.94
N ARG A 190 13.20 52.67 -48.60
CA ARG A 190 13.09 52.59 -50.06
C ARG A 190 12.09 53.59 -50.63
N LYS A 191 11.02 53.94 -49.91
CA LYS A 191 10.09 55.00 -50.37
C LYS A 191 10.79 56.36 -50.51
N MET A 192 11.72 56.67 -49.61
CA MET A 192 12.48 57.94 -49.56
C MET A 192 13.67 58.00 -50.54
N GLU A 193 14.03 56.88 -51.17
CA GLU A 193 15.13 56.82 -52.14
C GLU A 193 14.75 57.45 -53.49
N MET A 194 15.74 58.05 -54.16
CA MET A 194 15.58 58.60 -55.50
C MET A 194 15.40 57.50 -56.55
N GLU A 195 14.82 57.82 -57.70
CA GLU A 195 14.51 56.83 -58.75
C GLU A 195 15.78 56.16 -59.30
N GLU A 196 16.87 56.92 -59.45
CA GLU A 196 18.19 56.39 -59.83
C GLU A 196 18.71 55.33 -58.85
N GLU A 197 18.52 55.55 -57.54
CA GLU A 197 18.97 54.64 -56.49
C GLU A 197 18.05 53.42 -56.34
N LYS A 198 16.79 53.54 -56.75
CA LYS A 198 15.85 52.42 -56.83
C LYS A 198 16.15 51.49 -58.01
N ILE A 199 16.60 52.05 -59.13
CA ILE A 199 16.92 51.32 -60.36
C ILE A 199 18.32 50.70 -60.26
N ASN A 200 19.30 51.43 -59.72
CA ASN A 200 20.65 50.92 -59.50
C ASN A 200 21.14 51.20 -58.07
N PRO A 201 20.74 50.36 -57.09
CA PRO A 201 21.10 50.54 -55.68
C PRO A 201 22.60 50.44 -55.37
N PHE A 202 23.36 49.77 -56.24
CA PHE A 202 24.78 49.48 -56.06
C PHE A 202 25.55 50.00 -57.27
N GLN A 203 25.81 51.31 -57.28
CA GLN A 203 26.63 51.92 -58.31
C GLN A 203 28.06 51.37 -58.20
N ALA A 204 28.58 50.82 -59.31
CA ALA A 204 30.00 50.53 -59.41
C ALA A 204 30.74 51.87 -59.53
N ASN A 205 31.63 52.16 -58.59
CA ASN A 205 32.54 53.30 -58.66
C ASN A 205 33.37 53.18 -59.95
N THR A 206 32.95 53.87 -61.00
CA THR A 206 33.60 53.88 -62.32
C THR A 206 34.42 55.15 -62.54
N PHE A 207 34.61 55.94 -61.48
CA PHE A 207 35.47 57.10 -61.52
C PHE A 207 36.93 56.66 -61.38
N GLU A 208 37.78 57.05 -62.33
CA GLU A 208 39.23 57.02 -62.15
C GLU A 208 39.57 57.92 -60.96
N ILE A 209 39.97 57.31 -59.86
CA ILE A 209 40.39 58.03 -58.64
C ILE A 209 41.75 58.65 -58.95
N ASP A 210 41.92 59.94 -58.66
CA ASP A 210 43.22 60.61 -58.77
C ASP A 210 44.24 59.88 -57.87
N PRO A 211 45.41 59.45 -58.38
CA PRO A 211 46.42 58.71 -57.62
C PRO A 211 46.81 59.35 -56.28
N SER A 212 46.67 60.68 -56.14
CA SER A 212 46.94 61.40 -54.90
C SER A 212 45.91 61.09 -53.80
N ILE A 213 44.64 60.93 -54.16
CA ILE A 213 43.54 60.63 -53.23
C ILE A 213 43.63 59.16 -52.79
N GLU A 214 44.11 58.28 -53.67
CA GLU A 214 44.25 56.85 -53.37
C GLU A 214 45.33 56.58 -52.31
N ILE A 215 46.41 57.38 -52.30
CA ILE A 215 47.44 57.36 -51.26
C ILE A 215 46.88 57.84 -49.91
N GLU A 216 46.12 58.95 -49.90
CA GLU A 216 45.48 59.47 -48.68
C GLU A 216 44.45 58.49 -48.09
N ILE A 217 43.67 57.82 -48.96
CA ILE A 217 42.72 56.78 -48.53
C ILE A 217 43.44 55.60 -47.88
N GLU A 218 44.57 55.18 -48.43
CA GLU A 218 45.32 54.03 -47.92
C GLU A 218 46.04 54.37 -46.60
N GLU A 219 46.55 55.59 -46.45
CA GLU A 219 47.05 56.11 -45.17
C GLU A 219 45.94 56.16 -44.12
N TYR A 220 44.74 56.64 -44.49
CA TYR A 220 43.60 56.74 -43.58
C TYR A 220 43.07 55.36 -43.16
N LYS A 221 43.01 54.39 -44.08
CA LYS A 221 42.68 52.98 -43.74
C LYS A 221 43.69 52.36 -42.78
N ASN A 222 44.98 52.67 -42.94
CA ASN A 222 46.02 52.17 -42.05
C ASN A 222 45.93 52.80 -40.66
N GLN A 223 45.59 54.09 -40.55
CA GLN A 223 45.30 54.74 -39.26
C GLN A 223 44.09 54.10 -38.57
N LEU A 224 42.97 53.94 -39.28
CA LEU A 224 41.75 53.29 -38.75
C LEU A 224 42.01 51.85 -38.29
N LYS A 225 42.78 51.07 -39.06
CA LYS A 225 43.17 49.69 -38.67
C LYS A 225 43.99 49.65 -37.40
N ASN A 226 44.86 50.64 -37.17
CA ASN A 226 45.69 50.71 -35.97
C ASN A 226 44.87 51.15 -34.75
N GLU A 227 43.92 52.07 -34.92
CA GLU A 227 43.00 52.52 -33.88
C GLU A 227 42.02 51.41 -33.44
N THR A 228 41.43 50.65 -34.39
CA THR A 228 40.57 49.52 -34.03
C THR A 228 41.32 48.39 -33.33
N LYS A 229 42.60 48.19 -33.65
CA LYS A 229 43.45 47.19 -32.98
C LYS A 229 43.78 47.59 -31.54
N ALA A 230 43.96 48.88 -31.29
CA ALA A 230 44.20 49.42 -29.95
C ALA A 230 42.94 49.30 -29.06
N ALA A 231 41.75 49.61 -29.59
CA ALA A 231 40.49 49.52 -28.85
C ALA A 231 40.10 48.07 -28.45
N LEU A 232 40.39 47.09 -29.31
CA LEU A 232 40.14 45.66 -29.00
C LEU A 232 41.10 45.09 -27.94
N MET A 233 42.25 45.73 -27.69
CA MET A 233 43.20 45.29 -26.66
C MET A 233 42.90 45.87 -25.27
N GLU A 234 42.08 46.93 -25.16
CA GLU A 234 41.66 47.50 -23.87
C GLU A 234 40.51 46.74 -23.21
N ASP A 235 39.64 46.07 -23.98
CA ASP A 235 38.49 45.33 -23.44
C ASP A 235 38.84 43.93 -22.89
N ASP A 236 40.00 43.37 -23.25
CA ASP A 236 40.40 41.98 -22.90
C ASP A 236 41.04 41.86 -21.50
N GLN A 237 41.27 42.98 -20.78
CA GLN A 237 41.87 42.96 -19.43
C GLN A 237 40.85 42.92 -18.27
N ASN A 238 39.53 42.90 -18.54
CA ASN A 238 38.51 43.07 -17.49
C ASN A 238 37.51 41.90 -17.32
N GLN A 239 37.89 40.66 -17.67
CA GLN A 239 37.15 39.47 -17.24
C GLN A 239 38.09 38.31 -16.88
N GLU A 240 38.82 38.44 -15.77
CA GLU A 240 39.22 37.28 -14.98
C GLU A 240 38.19 37.03 -13.86
N ILE A 241 37.90 35.73 -13.64
CA ILE A 241 37.22 35.06 -12.52
C ILE A 241 35.85 34.45 -12.90
N SER A 242 35.85 33.16 -13.29
CA SER A 242 35.54 32.04 -12.37
C SER A 242 35.51 30.69 -13.11
N ASN A 243 36.36 29.77 -12.67
CA ASN A 243 36.37 28.36 -13.10
C ASN A 243 35.25 27.56 -12.42
N ASN A 244 34.60 26.64 -13.14
CA ASN A 244 34.65 25.19 -12.88
C ASN A 244 33.61 24.39 -13.71
N ASP A 245 34.15 23.41 -14.43
CA ASP A 245 33.65 22.05 -14.73
C ASP A 245 32.17 21.83 -15.14
N ASN A 246 31.96 21.43 -16.40
CA ASN A 246 31.76 20.01 -16.76
C ASN A 246 31.33 19.86 -18.23
N GLU A 247 32.02 18.95 -18.90
CA GLU A 247 31.82 18.47 -20.27
C GLU A 247 30.38 17.98 -20.50
N LYS A 248 29.76 18.40 -21.62
CA LYS A 248 28.98 17.52 -22.49
C LYS A 248 29.08 18.01 -23.93
N GLU A 249 29.69 17.16 -24.76
CA GLU A 249 29.61 17.17 -26.21
C GLU A 249 28.18 17.42 -26.67
N ASN A 250 27.95 18.57 -27.29
CA ASN A 250 26.84 18.78 -28.20
C ASN A 250 27.46 19.29 -29.49
N GLU A 251 27.47 18.43 -30.48
CA GLU A 251 27.76 18.70 -31.88
C GLU A 251 26.72 19.69 -32.41
N CYS A 252 26.85 20.95 -32.00
CA CYS A 252 26.15 22.08 -32.56
C CYS A 252 27.11 22.65 -33.59
N THR A 253 26.78 22.51 -34.87
CA THR A 253 27.47 23.17 -35.99
C THR A 253 27.78 24.60 -35.58
N VAL A 254 29.05 24.83 -35.23
CA VAL A 254 29.63 26.14 -35.04
C VAL A 254 29.59 26.73 -36.44
N TYR A 255 28.58 27.57 -36.70
CA TYR A 255 28.76 28.58 -37.73
C TYR A 255 29.94 29.38 -37.21
N ASP A 256 31.10 29.23 -37.86
CA ASP A 256 32.21 30.14 -37.69
C ASP A 256 31.64 31.54 -37.93
N GLU A 257 31.37 32.26 -36.85
CA GLU A 257 31.08 33.68 -36.87
C GLU A 257 32.41 34.40 -37.17
N GLU A 258 32.98 34.13 -38.34
CA GLU A 258 33.86 35.08 -38.98
C GLU A 258 33.02 36.34 -39.19
N LYS A 259 33.39 37.40 -38.47
CA LYS A 259 32.88 38.76 -38.61
C LYS A 259 33.22 39.28 -40.00
N ASP A 260 32.59 38.71 -41.02
CA ASP A 260 32.82 39.07 -42.39
C ASP A 260 31.94 40.27 -42.69
N PHE A 261 32.41 41.45 -42.29
CA PHE A 261 31.74 42.73 -42.57
C PHE A 261 31.57 42.98 -44.08
N SER A 262 32.19 42.15 -44.93
CA SER A 262 31.97 42.10 -46.37
C SER A 262 30.48 41.99 -46.73
N TYR A 263 29.68 41.24 -45.96
CA TYR A 263 28.24 41.09 -46.23
C TYR A 263 27.46 42.42 -46.22
N MET A 264 27.97 43.44 -45.54
CA MET A 264 27.33 44.75 -45.44
C MET A 264 28.04 45.85 -46.22
N GLU A 265 29.10 45.52 -46.97
CA GLU A 265 29.91 46.49 -47.72
C GLU A 265 29.05 47.30 -48.72
N LEU A 266 28.18 46.62 -49.45
CA LEU A 266 27.28 47.25 -50.41
C LEU A 266 26.27 48.19 -49.75
N PHE A 267 25.77 47.84 -48.56
CA PHE A 267 24.89 48.72 -47.80
C PHE A 267 25.64 49.98 -47.34
N TYR A 268 26.87 49.85 -46.84
CA TYR A 268 27.67 51.00 -46.42
C TYR A 268 28.04 51.91 -47.60
N LYS A 269 28.32 51.35 -48.78
CA LYS A 269 28.49 52.15 -50.00
C LYS A 269 27.24 52.99 -50.30
N LYS A 270 26.06 52.37 -50.25
CA LYS A 270 24.78 53.08 -50.44
C LYS A 270 24.55 54.16 -49.37
N PHE A 271 24.82 53.84 -48.10
CA PHE A 271 24.68 54.78 -46.98
C PHE A 271 25.61 55.99 -47.13
N ASN A 272 26.88 55.76 -47.46
CA ASN A 272 27.88 56.81 -47.63
C ASN A 272 27.55 57.73 -48.82
N LYS A 273 27.00 57.17 -49.91
CA LYS A 273 26.51 57.97 -51.04
C LYS A 273 25.42 58.95 -50.61
N VAL A 274 24.37 58.44 -49.95
CA VAL A 274 23.26 59.29 -49.46
C VAL A 274 23.77 60.34 -48.46
N LEU A 275 24.76 59.99 -47.64
CA LEU A 275 25.39 60.93 -46.71
C LEU A 275 26.11 62.07 -47.46
N LEU A 276 26.85 61.75 -48.53
CA LEU A 276 27.51 62.73 -49.38
C LEU A 276 26.49 63.65 -50.05
N ASP A 277 25.43 63.09 -50.64
CA ASP A 277 24.35 63.85 -51.27
C ASP A 277 23.66 64.78 -50.27
N LYS A 278 23.44 64.34 -49.03
CA LYS A 278 22.89 65.17 -47.95
C LYS A 278 23.80 66.36 -47.61
N ILE A 279 25.12 66.15 -47.57
CA ILE A 279 26.09 67.22 -47.31
C ILE A 279 26.09 68.21 -48.49
N LEU A 280 26.09 67.72 -49.73
CA LEU A 280 26.03 68.56 -50.93
C LEU A 280 24.75 69.41 -50.97
N MET A 281 23.59 68.81 -50.70
CA MET A 281 22.31 69.51 -50.63
C MET A 281 22.29 70.58 -49.54
N LYS A 282 22.89 70.29 -48.38
CA LYS A 282 23.03 71.28 -47.30
C LYS A 282 23.90 72.46 -47.74
N ASN A 283 25.08 72.21 -48.29
CA ASN A 283 25.98 73.26 -48.77
C ASN A 283 25.34 74.10 -49.87
N LYS A 284 24.62 73.47 -50.82
CA LYS A 284 23.92 74.20 -51.88
C LYS A 284 22.77 75.04 -51.34
N LYS A 285 22.02 74.55 -50.35
CA LYS A 285 20.99 75.32 -49.65
C LYS A 285 21.59 76.53 -48.95
N ASP A 286 22.70 76.36 -48.25
CA ASP A 286 23.38 77.44 -47.53
C ASP A 286 23.88 78.50 -48.52
N TYR A 287 24.48 78.08 -49.64
CA TYR A 287 24.87 78.99 -50.74
C TYR A 287 23.68 79.76 -51.31
N LEU A 288 22.57 79.08 -51.64
CA LEU A 288 21.38 79.72 -52.18
C LEU A 288 20.74 80.68 -51.17
N ASN A 289 20.80 80.37 -49.88
CA ASN A 289 20.34 81.28 -48.83
C ASN A 289 21.21 82.53 -48.75
N GLU A 290 22.53 82.38 -48.84
CA GLU A 290 23.45 83.51 -48.86
C GLU A 290 23.25 84.38 -50.11
N GLU A 291 23.14 83.76 -51.29
CA GLU A 291 22.87 84.47 -52.54
C GLU A 291 21.51 85.17 -52.51
N ASN A 292 20.46 84.52 -52.01
CA ASN A 292 19.15 85.14 -51.85
C ASN A 292 19.19 86.30 -50.83
N ALA A 293 19.97 86.16 -49.75
CA ALA A 293 20.21 87.27 -48.82
C ALA A 293 20.92 88.43 -49.50
N ARG A 294 21.94 88.16 -50.34
CA ARG A 294 22.64 89.18 -51.14
C ARG A 294 21.73 89.83 -52.17
N LEU A 295 20.93 89.07 -52.91
CA LEU A 295 19.99 89.59 -53.90
C LEU A 295 18.90 90.43 -53.24
N LYS A 296 18.37 90.00 -52.08
CA LYS A 296 17.44 90.81 -51.29
C LYS A 296 18.09 92.11 -50.81
N ALA A 297 19.38 92.07 -50.42
CA ALA A 297 20.11 93.27 -50.05
C ALA A 297 20.31 94.23 -51.24
N ILE A 298 20.69 93.72 -52.41
CA ILE A 298 20.85 94.51 -53.64
C ILE A 298 19.50 95.08 -54.11
N LEU A 299 18.43 94.28 -54.07
CA LEU A 299 17.09 94.75 -54.41
C LEU A 299 16.61 95.83 -53.44
N LYS A 300 16.87 95.65 -52.14
CA LYS A 300 16.60 96.68 -51.13
C LYS A 300 17.36 97.97 -51.49
N GLN A 301 18.66 97.87 -51.77
CA GLN A 301 19.48 99.02 -52.19
C GLN A 301 18.96 99.69 -53.48
N TYR A 302 18.48 98.93 -54.47
CA TYR A 302 17.93 99.48 -55.72
C TYR A 302 16.58 100.18 -55.50
N LEU A 303 15.69 99.59 -54.70
CA LEU A 303 14.42 100.21 -54.31
C LEU A 303 14.66 101.48 -53.50
N ASP A 304 15.65 101.46 -52.60
CA ASP A 304 16.11 102.63 -51.86
C ASP A 304 16.77 103.68 -52.77
N GLY A 305 17.32 103.29 -53.93
CA GLY A 305 17.84 104.23 -54.92
C GLY A 305 16.76 104.94 -55.76
N ILE A 306 15.56 104.37 -55.87
CA ILE A 306 14.45 104.89 -56.70
C ILE A 306 13.36 105.57 -55.85
N SER A 307 13.08 105.03 -54.66
CA SER A 307 12.09 105.56 -53.74
C SER A 307 12.72 106.58 -52.80
N VAL A 308 11.98 107.64 -52.44
CA VAL A 308 12.44 108.62 -51.44
C VAL A 308 11.76 108.32 -50.11
N ASN A 309 12.46 107.59 -49.23
CA ASN A 309 12.01 107.26 -47.87
C ASN A 309 12.91 107.96 -46.82
N ALA A 310 12.41 108.13 -45.59
CA ALA A 310 13.13 108.81 -44.51
C ALA A 310 14.49 108.16 -44.16
N GLU A 311 14.60 106.82 -44.15
CA GLU A 311 15.86 106.09 -43.93
C GLU A 311 16.94 106.41 -44.99
N ILE A 312 16.53 106.78 -46.20
CA ILE A 312 17.43 107.04 -47.35
C ILE A 312 18.00 108.46 -47.30
N LEU A 313 17.30 109.38 -46.63
CA LEU A 313 17.76 110.75 -46.39
C LEU A 313 18.78 110.81 -45.23
N GLU A 314 18.76 109.83 -44.32
CA GLU A 314 19.73 109.70 -43.22
C GLU A 314 21.04 109.02 -43.66
N GLN A 315 21.01 108.20 -44.71
CA GLN A 315 22.19 107.52 -45.26
C GLN A 315 22.85 108.34 -46.37
N ALA A 316 24.15 108.08 -46.63
CA ALA A 316 24.92 108.77 -47.66
C ALA A 316 24.31 108.52 -49.05
N ASN A 317 23.69 109.55 -49.63
CA ASN A 317 22.88 109.46 -50.84
C ASN A 317 23.28 110.52 -51.89
N PRO A 318 23.09 110.24 -53.19
CA PRO A 318 23.38 111.21 -54.26
C PRO A 318 22.27 112.24 -54.47
N LEU A 319 21.13 112.10 -53.79
CA LEU A 319 19.93 112.96 -53.95
C LEU A 319 20.09 114.35 -53.32
N LEU A 320 21.01 114.52 -52.37
CA LEU A 320 21.22 115.75 -51.60
C LEU A 320 22.63 116.29 -51.89
N VAL A 321 22.72 117.29 -52.77
CA VAL A 321 23.99 117.96 -53.12
C VAL A 321 24.04 119.30 -52.40
N VAL A 322 24.98 119.45 -51.48
CA VAL A 322 25.20 120.71 -50.75
C VAL A 322 26.54 121.30 -51.21
N ASN A 323 26.52 122.49 -51.80
CA ASN A 323 27.71 123.23 -52.24
C ASN A 323 28.64 122.45 -53.20
N GLY A 324 28.06 121.72 -54.17
CA GLY A 324 28.81 121.06 -55.24
C GLY A 324 29.56 119.78 -54.84
N ARG A 325 29.35 119.27 -53.62
CA ARG A 325 29.89 117.99 -53.15
C ARG A 325 28.72 117.05 -52.81
N THR A 326 28.72 115.86 -53.38
CA THR A 326 27.79 114.78 -52.99
C THR A 326 28.41 113.93 -51.89
N ASN A 327 27.61 113.49 -50.92
CA ASN A 327 28.05 112.60 -49.85
C ASN A 327 28.14 111.13 -50.29
N ALA A 328 27.66 110.81 -51.50
CA ALA A 328 27.78 109.49 -52.10
C ALA A 328 29.15 109.32 -52.79
N PRO A 329 29.81 108.15 -52.66
CA PRO A 329 31.05 107.85 -53.37
C PRO A 329 30.80 107.84 -54.88
N ILE A 330 31.41 108.77 -55.60
CA ILE A 330 31.41 108.79 -57.07
C ILE A 330 32.57 107.88 -57.52
N MET A 331 32.31 106.93 -58.42
CA MET A 331 33.37 106.17 -59.08
C MET A 331 34.13 107.11 -60.02
N GLU A 332 35.37 107.44 -59.68
CA GLU A 332 36.31 108.07 -60.63
C GLU A 332 36.69 107.01 -61.69
N VAL A 333 36.57 107.39 -62.96
CA VAL A 333 37.10 106.62 -64.11
C VAL A 333 38.57 106.94 -64.32
#